data_AF-C2ETB1-F1
#
_entry.id   AF-C2ETB1-F1
#
_cell.length_a   1.000
_cell.length_b   1.000
_cell.length_c   1.000
_cell.angle_alpha   90.00
_cell.angle_beta   90.00
_cell.angle_gamma   90.00
#
_symmetry.space_group_name_H-M   'P 1'
#
loop_
_entity.id
_entity.type
_entity.pdbx_description
1 polymer ?
#
loop_
_entity_poly.entity_id
_entity_poly.type
_entity_poly.pdbx_seq_one_letter_code
_entity_poly.pdbx_strand_id
1 'polypeptide(L)'
;MLFHHRNQEEIKQERDQRLLNLIYETKASWDHAKETERAVYEANASTELHYRSRLQEQKYLYLYRIARKFKVHGELNQSVIDR
;
A
#
# COMPACT_ATOMS: atom_id res chain seq x y z
N MET A 1 -1.82 14.94 -36.77
CA MET A 1 -1.94 14.20 -35.50
C MET A 1 -0.68 14.45 -34.70
N LEU A 2 -0.75 15.23 -33.62
CA LEU A 2 0.42 15.58 -32.79
C LEU A 2 0.56 14.56 -31.66
N PHE A 3 1.47 13.60 -31.85
CA PHE A 3 1.92 12.74 -30.76
C PHE A 3 2.72 13.59 -29.78
N HIS A 4 2.10 13.97 -28.68
CA HIS A 4 2.77 14.59 -27.54
C HIS A 4 3.75 13.56 -26.98
N HIS A 5 5.04 13.73 -27.28
CA HIS A 5 6.10 12.97 -26.65
C HIS A 5 6.15 13.42 -25.19
N ARG A 6 5.46 12.67 -24.31
CA ARG A 6 5.57 12.88 -22.87
C ARG A 6 7.03 12.77 -22.46
N ASN A 7 7.50 13.74 -21.68
CA ASN A 7 8.88 13.74 -21.22
C ASN A 7 9.09 12.54 -20.27
N GLN A 8 10.27 11.91 -20.31
CA GLN A 8 10.59 10.77 -19.46
C GLN A 8 10.45 11.09 -17.96
N GLU A 9 10.75 12.32 -17.57
CA GLU A 9 10.56 12.77 -16.18
C GLU A 9 9.08 12.83 -15.77
N GLU A 10 8.18 13.26 -16.65
CA GLU A 10 6.73 13.28 -16.38
C GLU A 10 6.20 11.85 -16.19
N ILE A 11 6.63 10.91 -17.04
CA ILE A 11 6.24 9.50 -16.95
C ILE A 11 6.74 8.90 -15.63
N LYS A 12 7.95 9.24 -15.22
CA LYS A 12 8.54 8.78 -13.96
C LYS A 12 7.77 9.33 -12.76
N GLN A 13 7.46 10.63 -12.75
CA GLN A 13 6.66 11.28 -11.70
C GLN A 13 5.27 10.67 -11.60
N GLU A 14 4.58 10.46 -12.73
CA GLU A 14 3.27 9.83 -12.77
C GLU A 14 3.31 8.40 -12.22
N ARG A 15 4.30 7.61 -12.61
CA ARG A 15 4.52 6.26 -12.07
C ARG A 15 4.73 6.30 -10.56
N ASP A 16 5.61 7.17 -10.08
CA ASP A 16 5.98 7.25 -8.68
C ASP A 16 4.80 7.67 -7.81
N GLN A 17 4.00 8.63 -8.28
CA GLN A 17 2.76 9.05 -7.60
C GLN A 17 1.73 7.92 -7.55
N ARG A 18 1.51 7.22 -8.67
CA ARG A 18 0.59 6.07 -8.71
C ARG A 18 1.03 4.96 -7.76
N LEU A 19 2.34 4.70 -7.69
CA LEU A 19 2.90 3.71 -6.77
C LEU A 19 2.68 4.11 -5.31
N LEU A 20 2.89 5.39 -4.97
CA LEU A 20 2.64 5.90 -3.62
C LEU A 20 1.17 5.77 -3.22
N ASN A 21 0.25 6.21 -4.09
CA ASN A 21 -1.18 6.11 -3.85
C ASN A 21 -1.58 4.65 -3.58
N LEU A 22 -1.09 3.73 -4.42
CA LEU A 22 -1.38 2.30 -4.27
C LEU A 22 -0.80 1.72 -2.96
N ILE A 23 0.37 2.17 -2.53
CA ILE A 23 0.95 1.78 -1.23
C ILE A 23 0.06 2.25 -0.08
N TYR A 24 -0.41 3.50 -0.12
CA TYR A 24 -1.27 4.05 0.93
C TYR A 24 -2.63 3.35 0.98
N GLU A 25 -3.27 3.13 -0.16
CA GLU A 25 -4.53 2.38 -0.27
C GLU A 25 -4.38 0.95 0.25
N THR A 26 -3.30 0.25 -0.14
CA THR A 26 -3.04 -1.12 0.30
C THR A 26 -2.76 -1.18 1.80
N LYS A 27 -2.05 -0.18 2.36
CA LYS A 27 -1.82 -0.09 3.80
C LYS A 27 -3.14 0.09 4.55
N ALA A 28 -4.00 1.02 4.10
CA ALA A 28 -5.31 1.22 4.72
C ALA A 28 -6.18 -0.05 4.67
N SER A 29 -6.17 -0.77 3.54
CA SER A 29 -6.86 -2.05 3.41
C SER A 29 -6.31 -3.12 4.37
N TRP A 30 -4.99 -3.16 4.56
CA TRP A 30 -4.36 -4.07 5.51
C TRP A 30 -4.72 -3.73 6.96
N ASP A 31 -4.65 -2.45 7.34
CA ASP A 31 -5.02 -1.98 8.67
C ASP A 31 -6.47 -2.37 9.00
N HIS A 32 -7.41 -2.12 8.07
CA HIS A 32 -8.81 -2.52 8.21
C HIS A 32 -8.99 -4.04 8.32
N ALA A 33 -8.27 -4.83 7.51
CA ALA A 33 -8.34 -6.28 7.57
C ALA A 33 -7.83 -6.82 8.92
N LYS A 34 -6.76 -6.23 9.50
CA LYS A 34 -6.30 -6.57 10.85
C LYS A 34 -7.33 -6.22 11.93
N GLU A 35 -7.96 -5.06 11.82
CA GLU A 35 -8.99 -4.63 12.76
C GLU A 35 -10.17 -5.61 12.77
N THR A 36 -10.63 -6.00 11.58
CA THR A 36 -11.71 -6.99 11.42
C THR A 36 -11.30 -8.37 11.94
N GLU A 37 -10.08 -8.83 11.63
CA GLU A 37 -9.54 -10.10 12.16
C GLU A 37 -9.55 -10.11 13.69
N ARG A 38 -9.11 -9.03 14.34
CA ARG A 38 -9.10 -8.89 15.80
C ARG A 38 -10.50 -8.93 16.40
N ALA A 39 -11.42 -8.13 15.87
CA ALA A 39 -12.80 -8.07 16.36
C ALA A 39 -13.54 -9.42 16.26
N VAL A 40 -13.26 -10.22 15.22
CA VAL A 40 -13.90 -11.54 15.05
C VAL A 40 -13.15 -12.66 15.76
N TYR A 41 -11.83 -12.53 15.99
CA TYR A 41 -11.10 -13.46 16.86
C TYR A 41 -11.69 -13.45 18.28
N GLU A 42 -12.05 -12.28 18.79
CA GLU A 42 -12.80 -12.13 20.06
C GLU A 42 -14.15 -12.89 20.06
N ALA A 43 -14.69 -13.22 18.87
CA ALA A 43 -15.93 -13.97 18.66
C ALA A 43 -15.76 -15.44 18.20
N ASN A 44 -14.52 -16.00 18.20
CA ASN A 44 -14.18 -17.41 17.91
C ASN A 44 -14.47 -17.96 16.47
N ALA A 45 -14.24 -17.19 15.39
CA ALA A 45 -14.55 -17.63 14.01
C ALA A 45 -13.49 -17.37 12.90
N SER A 46 -12.18 -17.40 13.21
CA SER A 46 -11.20 -16.47 12.59
C SER A 46 -10.30 -16.91 11.42
N THR A 47 -10.33 -18.15 10.92
CA THR A 47 -9.31 -18.62 9.95
C THR A 47 -9.31 -17.87 8.60
N GLU A 48 -10.48 -17.55 8.03
CA GLU A 48 -10.55 -16.83 6.74
C GLU A 48 -10.02 -15.39 6.86
N LEU A 49 -10.38 -14.70 7.93
CA LEU A 49 -9.97 -13.32 8.18
C LEU A 49 -8.46 -13.21 8.38
N HIS A 50 -7.86 -14.20 9.05
CA HIS A 50 -6.41 -14.33 9.15
C HIS A 50 -5.74 -14.37 7.77
N TYR A 51 -6.23 -15.21 6.87
CA TYR A 51 -5.67 -15.28 5.52
C TYR A 51 -5.90 -13.99 4.71
N ARG A 52 -7.04 -13.33 4.86
CA ARG A 52 -7.32 -12.03 4.22
C ARG A 52 -6.34 -10.95 4.68
N SER A 53 -6.13 -10.84 5.99
CA SER A 53 -5.17 -9.93 6.62
C SER A 53 -3.75 -10.17 6.12
N ARG A 54 -3.31 -11.44 6.12
CA ARG A 54 -1.99 -11.85 5.63
C ARG A 54 -1.80 -11.57 4.13
N LEU A 55 -2.85 -11.72 3.31
CA LEU A 55 -2.77 -11.40 1.88
C LEU A 55 -2.53 -9.90 1.64
N GLN A 56 -3.20 -9.02 2.40
CA GLN A 56 -2.99 -7.58 2.26
C GLN A 56 -1.60 -7.16 2.75
N GLU A 57 -1.09 -7.78 3.80
CA GLU A 57 0.31 -7.61 4.25
C GLU A 57 1.30 -7.91 3.12
N GLN A 58 1.15 -9.07 2.45
CA GLN A 58 2.08 -9.46 1.38
C GLN A 58 2.01 -8.50 0.19
N LYS A 59 0.82 -7.98 -0.16
CA LYS A 59 0.67 -6.95 -1.19
C LYS A 59 1.39 -5.66 -0.78
N TYR A 60 1.21 -5.21 0.46
CA TYR A 60 1.88 -4.02 0.99
C TYR A 60 3.40 -4.15 0.92
N LEU A 61 3.96 -5.26 1.41
CA LEU A 61 5.40 -5.51 1.40
C LEU A 61 5.97 -5.60 -0.02
N TYR A 62 5.23 -6.20 -0.95
CA TYR A 62 5.61 -6.26 -2.36
C TYR A 62 5.72 -4.87 -2.98
N LEU A 63 4.71 -4.01 -2.76
CA LEU A 63 4.72 -2.63 -3.25
C LEU A 63 5.86 -1.82 -2.62
N TYR A 64 6.14 -2.00 -1.33
CA TYR A 64 7.27 -1.35 -0.66
C TYR A 64 8.62 -1.74 -1.27
N ARG A 65 8.79 -3.02 -1.66
CA ARG A 65 9.98 -3.50 -2.39
C ARG A 65 10.11 -2.81 -3.75
N ILE A 66 9.00 -2.62 -4.47
CA ILE A 66 8.98 -1.88 -5.74
C ILE A 66 9.36 -0.42 -5.53
N ALA A 67 8.80 0.25 -4.53
CA ALA A 67 9.13 1.65 -4.21
C ALA A 67 10.61 1.82 -3.91
N ARG A 68 11.20 0.90 -3.13
CA ARG A 68 12.65 0.89 -2.87
C ARG A 68 13.48 0.71 -4.15
N LYS A 69 13.07 -0.17 -5.07
CA LYS A 69 13.73 -0.37 -6.36
C LYS A 69 13.73 0.90 -7.21
N PHE A 70 12.63 1.64 -7.20
CA PHE A 70 12.47 2.87 -7.98
C PHE A 70 12.89 4.14 -7.23
N LYS A 71 13.37 4.03 -5.99
CA LYS A 71 13.75 5.15 -5.10
C LYS A 71 12.61 6.15 -4.92
N VAL A 72 11.39 5.65 -4.83
CA VAL A 72 10.21 6.46 -4.57
C VAL A 72 10.16 6.80 -3.09
N HIS A 73 10.17 8.10 -2.80
CA HIS A 73 10.05 8.62 -1.44
C HIS A 73 8.62 9.15 -1.28
N GLY A 74 7.88 8.57 -0.33
CA GLY A 74 6.59 9.11 0.10
C GLY A 74 6.76 10.10 1.23
N GLU A 75 5.70 10.83 1.54
CA GLU A 75 5.63 11.59 2.78
C GLU A 75 5.52 10.61 3.96
N LEU A 76 6.28 10.87 5.03
CA LEU A 76 6.08 10.20 6.31
C LEU A 76 4.70 10.63 6.81
N ASN A 77 3.71 9.74 6.72
CA ASN A 77 2.42 9.95 7.36
C ASN A 77 2.67 10.19 8.86
N GLN A 78 2.23 11.34 9.37
CA GLN A 78 2.36 11.71 10.79
C GLN A 78 1.75 10.66 11.73
N SER A 79 0.78 9.87 11.24
CA SER A 79 0.19 8.73 11.98
C SER A 79 1.13 7.54 12.22
N VAL A 80 2.36 7.55 11.67
CA VAL A 80 3.43 6.59 11.99
C VAL A 80 4.38 7.14 13.06
N ILE A 81 4.26 8.43 13.41
CA ILE A 81 4.95 9.06 14.54
C ILE A 81 3.95 9.15 15.68
N ASP A 82 3.71 8.04 16.37
CA ASP A 82 3.27 8.12 17.76
C ASP A 82 4.13 7.13 18.57
N ARG A 83 4.73 7.66 19.65
CA ARG A 83 5.70 7.01 20.53
C ARG A 83 5.01 6.33 21.69
#